data_AF-A0A517QI40-F1
#
_entry.id   AF-A0A517QI40-F1
#
_cell.length_a   1.000
_cell.length_b   1.000
_cell.length_c   1.000
_cell.angle_alpha   90.00
_cell.angle_beta   90.00
_cell.angle_gamma   90.00
#
_symmetry.space_group_name_H-M   'P 1'
#
loop_
_entity.id
_entity.type
_entity.pdbx_description
1 polymer ?
#
loop_
_entity_poly.entity_id
_entity_poly.type
_entity_poly.pdbx_seq_one_letter_code
_entity_poly.pdbx_strand_id
1 'polypeptide(L)'
;MITVCRVLLLIAFSVFWGGLTFYTGIVVRIAHDVLTDSMVGGLITQRVTHWLQIAGGVTAVLMLWNAALVMKVSRKYGFTLVACSLVLVCSLVGLVIVHGHLDAVIDMDAVEITDRDAFTIGHRRYNQLTTIEWISSLTYLMMTLAAWRHVDARPPMQQT
;
A
#
# COMPACT_ATOMS: atom_id res chain seq x y z
N MET A 1 -23.57 -10.83 3.26
CA MET A 1 -22.14 -11.01 2.88
C MET A 1 -21.47 -9.73 2.39
N ILE A 2 -22.07 -8.94 1.47
CA ILE A 2 -21.42 -7.74 0.90
C ILE A 2 -21.02 -6.71 1.98
N THR A 3 -21.88 -6.40 2.95
CA THR A 3 -21.59 -5.40 4.00
C THR A 3 -20.38 -5.77 4.86
N VAL A 4 -20.24 -7.03 5.26
CA VAL A 4 -19.09 -7.50 6.05
C VAL A 4 -17.79 -7.33 5.25
N CYS A 5 -17.77 -7.70 3.97
CA CYS A 5 -16.62 -7.48 3.09
C CYS A 5 -16.27 -5.99 2.96
N ARG A 6 -17.28 -5.10 2.84
CA ARG A 6 -17.05 -3.65 2.77
C ARG A 6 -16.42 -3.12 4.07
N VAL A 7 -16.93 -3.54 5.23
CA VAL A 7 -16.38 -3.13 6.54
C VAL A 7 -14.95 -3.62 6.71
N LEU A 8 -14.67 -4.90 6.43
CA LEU A 8 -13.32 -5.45 6.52
C LEU A 8 -12.35 -4.72 5.59
N LEU A 9 -12.76 -4.44 4.35
CA LEU A 9 -11.97 -3.65 3.41
C LEU A 9 -11.67 -2.27 3.97
N LEU A 10 -12.67 -1.54 4.49
CA LEU A 10 -12.46 -0.19 5.02
C LEU A 10 -11.56 -0.17 6.25
N ILE A 11 -11.64 -1.19 7.12
CA ILE A 11 -10.75 -1.33 8.28
C ILE A 11 -9.31 -1.57 7.81
N ALA A 12 -9.10 -2.57 6.95
CA ALA A 12 -7.77 -2.88 6.43
C ALA A 12 -7.17 -1.68 5.68
N PHE A 13 -7.97 -1.03 4.83
CA PHE A 13 -7.58 0.16 4.09
C PHE A 13 -7.25 1.34 5.02
N SER A 14 -8.01 1.56 6.09
CA SER A 14 -7.72 2.60 7.09
C SER A 14 -6.38 2.35 7.80
N VAL A 15 -6.12 1.10 8.19
CA VAL A 15 -4.84 0.72 8.82
C VAL A 15 -3.69 0.92 7.86
N PHE A 16 -3.80 0.40 6.63
CA PHE A 16 -2.73 0.49 5.64
C PHE A 16 -2.52 1.93 5.14
N TRP A 17 -3.52 2.55 4.52
CA TRP A 17 -3.36 3.87 3.89
C TRP A 17 -3.19 4.99 4.92
N GLY A 18 -3.91 4.91 6.05
CA GLY A 18 -3.74 5.83 7.17
C GLY A 18 -2.36 5.67 7.82
N GLY A 19 -1.94 4.42 8.07
CA GLY A 19 -0.60 4.11 8.58
C GLY A 19 0.50 4.59 7.64
N LEU A 20 0.37 4.34 6.33
CA LEU A 20 1.32 4.79 5.31
C LEU A 20 1.44 6.30 5.28
N THR A 21 0.31 7.02 5.29
CA THR A 21 0.27 8.49 5.26
C THR A 21 0.87 9.09 6.53
N PHE A 22 0.49 8.57 7.69
CA PHE A 22 1.02 9.04 8.97
C PHE A 22 2.53 8.80 9.06
N TYR A 23 2.96 7.59 8.68
CA TYR A 23 4.35 7.20 8.72
C TYR A 23 5.22 8.08 7.78
N THR A 24 4.87 8.14 6.50
CA THR A 24 5.66 8.89 5.50
C THR A 24 5.59 10.40 5.69
N GLY A 25 4.42 10.93 6.07
CA GLY A 25 4.19 12.36 6.20
C GLY A 25 4.70 12.96 7.50
N ILE A 26 4.72 12.18 8.59
CA ILE A 26 5.01 12.68 9.95
C ILE A 26 6.20 11.94 10.56
N VAL A 27 6.12 10.61 10.71
CA VAL A 27 7.12 9.84 11.46
C VAL A 27 8.51 9.94 10.83
N VAL A 28 8.64 9.80 9.51
CA VAL A 28 9.93 9.88 8.81
C VAL A 28 10.59 11.25 9.00
N ARG A 29 9.80 12.34 9.00
CA ARG A 29 10.32 13.70 9.20
C ARG A 29 10.82 13.89 10.63
N ILE A 30 10.00 13.50 11.62
CA ILE A 30 10.39 13.57 13.03
C ILE A 30 11.63 12.72 13.28
N ALA A 31 11.75 11.54 12.66
CA ALA A 31 12.92 10.69 12.79
C ALA A 31 14.19 11.40 12.29
N HIS A 32 14.15 12.09 11.14
CA HIS A 32 15.29 12.88 10.66
C HIS A 32 15.63 14.09 11.54
N ASP A 33 14.63 14.72 12.16
CA ASP A 33 14.84 15.90 13.01
C ASP A 33 15.40 15.52 14.40
N VAL A 34 15.00 14.36 14.93
CA VAL A 34 15.34 13.93 16.30
C VAL A 34 16.55 12.99 16.34
N LEU A 35 16.71 12.10 15.37
CA LEU A 35 17.81 11.14 15.37
C LEU A 35 19.03 11.76 14.71
N THR A 36 20.09 11.95 15.49
CA THR A 36 21.37 12.51 15.02
C THR A 36 22.10 11.56 14.07
N ASP A 37 21.83 10.25 14.21
CA ASP A 37 22.33 9.20 13.33
C ASP A 37 21.25 8.73 12.36
N SER A 38 21.49 8.96 11.07
CA SER A 38 20.58 8.56 9.99
C SER A 38 20.43 7.04 9.87
N MET A 39 21.42 6.26 10.32
CA MET A 39 21.35 4.80 10.25
C MET A 39 20.36 4.23 11.27
N VAL A 40 20.34 4.78 12.49
CA VAL A 40 19.35 4.39 13.52
C VAL A 40 17.93 4.69 13.03
N GLY A 41 17.73 5.83 12.36
CA GLY A 41 16.47 6.15 11.68
C GLY A 41 16.12 5.14 10.59
N GLY A 42 17.10 4.72 9.80
CA GLY A 42 16.99 3.67 8.78
C GLY A 42 16.49 2.33 9.34
N LEU A 43 17.03 1.88 10.47
CA LEU A 43 16.64 0.61 11.10
C LEU A 43 15.21 0.64 11.66
N ILE A 44 14.81 1.75 12.28
CA ILE A 44 13.43 1.92 12.78
C ILE A 44 12.45 1.94 11.61
N THR A 45 12.78 2.71 10.57
CA THR A 45 11.96 2.84 9.36
C THR A 45 11.80 1.48 8.66
N GLN A 46 12.87 0.69 8.55
CA GLN A 46 12.87 -0.68 8.02
C GLN A 46 11.87 -1.61 8.74
N ARG A 47 11.81 -1.56 10.08
CA ARG A 47 10.88 -2.39 10.87
C ARG A 47 9.43 -1.96 10.69
N VAL A 48 9.17 -0.66 10.68
CA VAL A 48 7.81 -0.12 10.51
C VAL A 48 7.30 -0.44 9.11
N THR A 49 8.14 -0.32 8.09
CA THR A 49 7.74 -0.59 6.71
C THR A 49 7.40 -2.05 6.50
N HIS A 50 8.08 -3.00 7.13
CA HIS A 50 7.69 -4.42 7.10
C HIS A 50 6.21 -4.60 7.53
N TRP A 51 5.80 -4.03 8.65
CA TRP A 51 4.42 -4.10 9.11
C TRP A 51 3.44 -3.39 8.17
N LEU A 52 3.84 -2.25 7.60
CA LEU A 52 3.04 -1.57 6.58
C LEU A 52 2.85 -2.43 5.33
N GLN A 53 3.88 -3.18 4.88
CA GLN A 53 3.74 -4.08 3.74
C GLN A 53 2.83 -5.27 4.01
N ILE A 54 2.87 -5.83 5.23
CA ILE A 54 1.92 -6.87 5.63
C ILE A 54 0.49 -6.31 5.58
N ALA A 55 0.26 -5.13 6.15
CA ALA A 55 -1.04 -4.46 6.10
C ALA A 55 -1.47 -4.15 4.64
N GLY A 56 -0.53 -3.74 3.79
CA GLY A 56 -0.73 -3.52 2.36
C GLY A 56 -1.13 -4.79 1.62
N GLY A 57 -0.45 -5.92 1.89
CA GLY A 57 -0.79 -7.22 1.33
C GLY A 57 -2.19 -7.69 1.71
N VAL A 58 -2.55 -7.59 3.00
CA VAL A 58 -3.92 -7.89 3.47
C VAL A 58 -4.95 -7.00 2.78
N THR A 59 -4.66 -5.70 2.67
CA THR A 59 -5.53 -4.73 2.00
C THR A 59 -5.69 -5.08 0.52
N ALA A 60 -4.61 -5.43 -0.18
CA ALA A 60 -4.63 -5.79 -1.60
C ALA A 60 -5.49 -7.04 -1.87
N VAL A 61 -5.43 -8.06 -1.00
CA VAL A 61 -6.30 -9.24 -1.09
C VAL A 61 -7.78 -8.85 -0.97
N LEU A 62 -8.11 -8.01 0.01
CA LEU A 62 -9.49 -7.52 0.19
C LEU A 62 -9.94 -6.61 -0.97
N MET A 63 -9.02 -5.84 -1.56
CA MET A 63 -9.30 -5.02 -2.74
C MET A 63 -9.65 -5.89 -3.95
N LEU A 64 -8.84 -6.92 -4.24
CA LEU A 64 -9.12 -7.88 -5.31
C LEU A 64 -10.44 -8.62 -5.09
N TRP A 65 -10.73 -9.01 -3.84
CA TRP A 65 -12.00 -9.64 -3.49
C TRP A 65 -13.19 -8.70 -3.77
N ASN A 66 -13.12 -7.45 -3.32
CA ASN A 66 -14.14 -6.45 -3.60
C ASN A 66 -14.30 -6.20 -5.11
N ALA A 67 -13.20 -6.11 -5.86
CA ALA A 67 -13.23 -5.95 -7.30
C ALA A 67 -13.95 -7.12 -7.98
N ALA A 68 -13.70 -8.37 -7.55
CA ALA A 68 -14.40 -9.55 -8.06
C ALA A 68 -15.91 -9.53 -7.76
N LEU A 69 -16.32 -9.04 -6.58
CA LEU A 69 -17.74 -8.86 -6.26
C LEU A 69 -18.40 -7.78 -7.14
N VAL A 70 -17.74 -6.64 -7.33
CA VAL A 70 -18.25 -5.55 -8.18
C VAL A 70 -18.31 -5.98 -9.65
N MET A 71 -17.35 -6.76 -10.12
CA MET A 71 -17.29 -7.27 -11.51
C MET A 71 -18.54 -8.05 -11.90
N LYS A 72 -19.15 -8.78 -10.95
CA LYS A 72 -20.39 -9.54 -11.17
C LYS A 72 -21.59 -8.64 -11.50
N VAL A 73 -21.56 -7.38 -11.04
CA VAL A 73 -22.66 -6.42 -11.21
C VAL A 73 -22.34 -5.41 -12.31
N SER A 74 -21.12 -4.88 -12.35
CA SER A 74 -20.65 -3.93 -13.35
C SER A 74 -19.21 -4.23 -13.76
N ARG A 75 -19.04 -4.75 -14.98
CA ARG A 75 -17.71 -5.06 -15.54
C ARG A 75 -16.80 -3.84 -15.59
N LYS A 76 -17.33 -2.67 -15.98
CA LYS A 76 -16.53 -1.43 -16.10
C LYS A 76 -15.86 -1.07 -14.76
N TYR A 77 -16.63 -0.97 -13.68
CA TYR A 77 -16.07 -0.67 -12.36
C TYR A 77 -15.19 -1.81 -11.83
N GLY A 78 -15.59 -3.06 -12.06
CA GLY A 78 -14.79 -4.23 -11.68
C GLY A 78 -13.39 -4.19 -12.29
N PHE A 79 -13.27 -3.94 -13.60
CA PHE A 79 -11.97 -3.86 -14.28
C PHE A 79 -11.10 -2.72 -13.75
N THR A 80 -11.67 -1.54 -13.53
CA THR A 80 -10.93 -0.41 -12.95
C THR A 80 -10.40 -0.75 -11.54
N LEU A 81 -11.22 -1.39 -10.70
CA LEU A 81 -10.82 -1.80 -9.35
C LEU A 81 -9.74 -2.89 -9.39
N VAL A 82 -9.83 -3.87 -10.29
CA VAL A 82 -8.78 -4.87 -10.51
C VAL A 82 -7.48 -4.18 -10.94
N ALA A 83 -7.54 -3.28 -11.91
CA ALA A 83 -6.35 -2.58 -12.40
C ALA A 83 -5.64 -1.80 -11.27
N CYS A 84 -6.37 -1.01 -10.47
CA CYS A 84 -5.80 -0.32 -9.31
C CYS A 84 -5.22 -1.30 -8.27
N SER A 85 -5.90 -2.41 -8.02
CA SER A 85 -5.42 -3.45 -7.10
C SER A 85 -4.12 -4.08 -7.60
N LEU A 86 -4.01 -4.35 -8.90
CA LEU A 86 -2.80 -4.90 -9.50
C LEU A 86 -1.64 -3.90 -9.46
N VAL A 87 -1.90 -2.60 -9.66
CA VAL A 87 -0.86 -1.57 -9.48
C VAL A 87 -0.33 -1.60 -8.05
N LEU A 88 -1.21 -1.71 -7.04
CA LEU A 88 -0.77 -1.82 -5.64
C LEU A 88 0.04 -3.10 -5.40
N VAL A 89 -0.42 -4.25 -5.89
CA VAL A 89 0.30 -5.55 -5.75
C VAL A 89 1.68 -5.47 -6.40
N CYS A 90 1.78 -4.92 -7.61
CA CYS A 90 3.06 -4.76 -8.30
C CYS A 90 4.00 -3.82 -7.53
N SER A 91 3.48 -2.74 -6.94
CA SER A 91 4.28 -1.85 -6.10
C SER A 91 4.78 -2.52 -4.83
N LEU A 92 3.93 -3.31 -4.15
CA LEU A 92 4.31 -4.08 -2.97
C LEU A 92 5.42 -5.09 -3.28
N VAL A 93 5.29 -5.83 -4.38
CA VAL A 93 6.33 -6.76 -4.87
C VAL A 93 7.62 -6.00 -5.18
N GLY A 94 7.51 -4.85 -5.86
CA GLY A 94 8.64 -3.96 -6.13
C GLY A 94 9.34 -3.52 -4.85
N LEU A 95 8.59 -3.21 -3.78
CA LEU A 95 9.16 -2.80 -2.51
C LEU A 95 9.85 -3.95 -1.79
N VAL A 96 9.33 -5.18 -1.84
CA VAL A 96 10.04 -6.36 -1.32
C VAL A 96 11.40 -6.52 -2.00
N ILE A 97 11.46 -6.35 -3.32
CA ILE A 97 12.71 -6.44 -4.10
C ILE A 97 13.67 -5.32 -3.70
N VAL A 98 13.18 -4.07 -3.63
CA VAL A 98 14.01 -2.91 -3.25
C VAL A 98 14.51 -3.04 -1.82
N HIS A 99 13.70 -3.59 -0.92
CA HIS A 99 14.08 -3.84 0.47
C HIS A 99 15.22 -4.85 0.56
N GLY A 100 15.13 -5.96 -0.17
CA GLY A 100 16.23 -6.94 -0.24
C GLY A 100 17.53 -6.34 -0.83
N HIS A 101 17.42 -5.41 -1.78
CA HIS A 101 18.57 -4.67 -2.30
C HIS A 101 19.18 -3.73 -1.24
N LEU A 102 18.34 -3.03 -0.47
CA LEU A 102 18.80 -2.14 0.61
C LEU A 102 19.47 -2.92 1.73
N ASP A 103 18.90 -4.06 2.13
CA ASP A 103 19.48 -4.93 3.16
C ASP A 103 20.86 -5.47 2.74
N ALA A 104 21.09 -5.72 1.45
CA ALA A 104 22.37 -6.20 0.94
C ALA A 104 23.48 -5.14 0.94
N VAL A 105 23.14 -3.86 1.00
CA VAL A 105 24.11 -2.73 1.01
C VAL A 105 24.27 -2.08 2.39
N ILE A 106 23.66 -2.67 3.42
CA ILE A 106 23.81 -2.27 4.82
C ILE A 106 24.55 -3.38 5.57
N ASP A 107 25.68 -3.06 6.17
CA ASP A 107 26.32 -3.91 7.16
C ASP A 107 25.62 -3.72 8.50
N MET A 108 24.83 -4.72 8.89
CA MET A 108 24.03 -4.69 10.12
C MET A 108 24.88 -4.83 11.39
N ASP A 109 26.07 -5.43 11.29
CA ASP A 109 26.97 -5.62 12.42
C ASP A 109 27.81 -4.35 12.65
N ALA A 110 28.25 -3.71 11.57
CA ALA A 110 29.00 -2.45 11.62
C ALA A 110 28.11 -1.19 11.67
N VAL A 111 26.80 -1.31 11.41
CA VAL A 111 25.85 -0.20 11.31
C VAL A 111 26.32 0.82 10.25
N GLU A 112 26.80 0.31 9.11
CA GLU A 112 27.40 1.12 8.04
C GLU A 112 26.80 0.78 6.67
N ILE A 113 26.71 1.80 5.79
CA ILE A 113 26.31 1.62 4.40
C ILE A 113 27.55 1.24 3.58
N THR A 114 27.60 0.01 3.06
CA THR A 114 28.75 -0.50 2.31
C THR A 114 28.89 0.15 0.92
N ASP A 115 27.77 0.51 0.30
CA ASP A 115 27.71 1.23 -0.97
C ASP A 115 26.67 2.36 -0.93
N ARG A 116 27.14 3.60 -0.80
CA ARG A 116 26.27 4.79 -0.69
C ARG A 116 25.50 5.11 -1.96
N ASP A 117 26.06 4.83 -3.13
CA ASP A 117 25.41 5.13 -4.42
C ASP A 117 24.28 4.13 -4.66
N ALA A 118 24.56 2.84 -4.45
CA ALA A 118 23.55 1.79 -4.52
C ALA A 118 22.42 2.00 -3.50
N PHE A 119 22.75 2.42 -2.28
CA PHE A 119 21.77 2.78 -1.25
C PHE A 119 20.88 3.95 -1.68
N THR A 120 21.48 5.03 -2.19
CA THR A 120 20.73 6.22 -2.63
C THR A 120 19.76 5.91 -3.76
N ILE A 121 20.19 5.08 -4.72
CA ILE A 121 19.32 4.61 -5.83
C ILE A 121 18.18 3.75 -5.28
N GLY A 122 18.49 2.79 -4.41
CA GLY A 122 17.49 1.93 -3.77
C GLY A 122 16.45 2.73 -3.00
N HIS A 123 16.90 3.66 -2.16
CA HIS A 123 16.04 4.53 -1.36
C HIS A 123 15.15 5.43 -2.23
N ARG A 124 15.68 5.97 -3.35
CA ARG A 124 14.86 6.73 -4.30
C ARG A 124 13.74 5.88 -4.92
N ARG A 125 14.06 4.65 -5.34
CA ARG A 125 13.07 3.71 -5.89
C ARG A 125 12.02 3.34 -4.85
N TYR A 126 12.43 3.14 -3.60
CA TYR A 126 11.55 2.89 -2.47
C TYR A 126 10.49 4.00 -2.33
N ASN A 127 10.94 5.27 -2.34
CA ASN A 127 10.05 6.42 -2.23
C ASN A 127 9.09 6.56 -3.42
N GLN A 128 9.57 6.27 -4.64
CA GLN A 128 8.74 6.29 -5.84
C GLN A 128 7.63 5.23 -5.77
N LEU A 129 7.97 3.99 -5.40
CA LEU A 129 6.99 2.91 -5.26
C LEU A 129 5.97 3.24 -4.17
N THR A 130 6.42 3.70 -3.01
CA THR A 130 5.54 4.14 -1.92
C THR A 130 4.56 5.24 -2.37
N THR A 131 5.01 6.17 -3.21
CA THR A 131 4.15 7.20 -3.79
C THR A 131 3.10 6.61 -4.73
N ILE A 132 3.47 5.62 -5.54
CA ILE A 132 2.55 4.90 -6.42
C ILE A 132 1.50 4.14 -5.59
N GLU A 133 1.89 3.48 -4.50
CA GLU A 133 0.97 2.80 -3.58
C GLU A 133 -0.05 3.78 -3.01
N TRP A 134 0.40 4.96 -2.58
CA TRP A 134 -0.45 6.00 -2.01
C TRP A 134 -1.49 6.51 -3.04
N ILE A 135 -1.04 6.86 -4.25
CA ILE A 135 -1.91 7.36 -5.32
C ILE A 135 -2.88 6.28 -5.80
N SER A 136 -2.39 5.05 -5.96
CA SER A 136 -3.22 3.92 -6.39
C SER A 136 -4.32 3.62 -5.36
N SER A 137 -3.96 3.62 -4.08
CA SER A 137 -4.91 3.41 -2.97
C SER A 137 -5.97 4.51 -2.93
N LEU A 138 -5.57 5.79 -3.03
CA LEU A 138 -6.51 6.90 -3.08
C LEU A 138 -7.49 6.79 -4.26
N THR A 139 -6.96 6.49 -5.45
CA THR A 139 -7.76 6.28 -6.66
C THR A 139 -8.74 5.12 -6.48
N TYR A 140 -8.26 3.99 -5.92
CA TYR A 140 -9.08 2.83 -5.63
C TYR A 140 -10.23 3.16 -4.68
N LEU A 141 -9.99 3.95 -3.62
CA LEU A 141 -11.03 4.36 -2.68
C LEU A 141 -12.12 5.17 -3.39
N MET A 142 -11.73 6.17 -4.19
CA MET A 142 -12.68 6.99 -4.96
C MET A 142 -13.53 6.11 -5.91
N MET A 143 -12.89 5.19 -6.63
CA MET A 143 -13.57 4.26 -7.54
C MET A 143 -14.47 3.27 -6.80
N THR A 144 -14.06 2.83 -5.61
CA THR A 144 -14.86 1.93 -4.77
C THR A 144 -16.15 2.60 -4.31
N LEU A 145 -16.07 3.86 -3.87
CA LEU A 145 -17.27 4.62 -3.48
C LEU A 145 -18.22 4.83 -4.67
N ALA A 146 -17.67 5.17 -5.85
CA ALA A 146 -18.47 5.29 -7.08
C ALA A 146 -19.13 3.95 -7.48
N ALA A 147 -18.38 2.85 -7.39
CA ALA A 147 -18.86 1.51 -7.71
C ALA A 147 -19.96 1.06 -6.74
N TRP A 148 -19.79 1.27 -5.43
CA TRP A 148 -20.79 0.91 -4.43
C TRP A 148 -22.07 1.72 -4.60
N ARG A 149 -21.99 3.02 -4.87
CA ARG A 149 -23.17 3.84 -5.21
C ARG A 149 -23.92 3.29 -6.43
N HIS A 150 -23.20 2.87 -7.47
CA HIS A 150 -23.80 2.28 -8.67
C HIS A 150 -24.45 0.91 -8.40
N VAL A 151 -23.82 0.08 -7.57
CA VAL A 151 -24.36 -1.23 -7.18
C VAL A 151 -25.62 -1.07 -6.32
N ASP A 152 -25.59 -0.15 -5.35
CA ASP A 152 -26.68 0.06 -4.40
C ASP A 152 -27.89 0.78 -5.03
N ALA A 153 -27.69 1.53 -6.12
CA ALA A 153 -28.76 2.18 -6.88
C ALA A 153 -29.60 1.22 -7.73
N ARG A 154 -29.20 -0.06 -7.90
CA ARG A 154 -30.00 -1.04 -8.64
C ARG A 154 -31.11 -1.61 -7.74
N PRO A 155 -32.40 -1.40 -8.06
CA PRO A 155 -33.49 -1.94 -7.25
C PRO A 155 -33.50 -3.48 -7.25
N PRO A 156 -34.08 -4.14 -6.23
CA PRO A 156 -34.03 -5.61 -6.05
C PRO A 156 -34.77 -6.45 -7.11
N MET A 157 -35.26 -5.88 -8.21
CA MET A 157 -36.16 -6.57 -9.14
C MET A 157 -35.47 -6.80 -10.49
N GLN A 158 -34.92 -8.01 -10.68
CA GLN A 158 -34.75 -8.77 -11.94
C GLN A 158 -33.71 -9.89 -11.75
N GLN A 159 -34.00 -10.84 -10.87
CA GLN A 159 -33.37 -12.17 -10.88
C GLN A 159 -34.50 -13.20 -10.94
N THR A 160 -35.05 -13.37 -12.15
CA THR A 160 -35.78 -14.57 -12.58
C THR A 160 -34.96 -15.24 -13.64
#